data_AF-A0A2V8QN55-F1
#
_entry.id   AF-A0A2V8QN55-F1
#
_cell.length_a   1.000
_cell.length_b   1.000
_cell.length_c   1.000
_cell.angle_alpha   90.00
_cell.angle_beta   90.00
_cell.angle_gamma   90.00
#
_symmetry.space_group_name_H-M   'P 1'
#
loop_
_entity.id
_entity.type
_entity.pdbx_description
1 polymer ?
#
loop_
_entity_poly.entity_id
_entity_poly.type
_entity_poly.pdbx_seq_one_letter_code
_entity_poly.pdbx_strand_id
1 'polypeptide(L)'
;MLKTLHEILERCEKTGARLAYPGEGGERRFRGWLVSDLLAKTLGWHTDNIVVGERFDILLQDESGFPIITIETKMPYHKATAKEHADFEERLSGYGTLHTAYFTNGAEWEQLEILAPAGVQEIQSRSVLRLESATPEEAEAFFAPPDAQTAAAIINLVTQLTKTKAGAEAERLEKKLSQITGPLLTA
;
A
#
# COMPACT_ATOMS: atom_id res chain seq x y z
N MET A 1 6.38 -8.22 11.52
CA MET A 1 5.90 -6.92 11.01
C MET A 1 5.09 -6.11 12.01
N LEU A 2 3.97 -6.63 12.52
CA LEU A 2 3.12 -5.89 13.48
C LEU A 2 3.90 -5.39 14.72
N LYS A 3 4.81 -6.22 15.24
CA LYS A 3 5.74 -5.83 16.31
C LYS A 3 6.60 -4.61 15.92
N THR A 4 7.21 -4.62 14.73
CA THR A 4 8.04 -3.52 14.22
C THR A 4 7.24 -2.21 14.18
N LEU A 5 6.00 -2.26 13.69
CA LEU A 5 5.14 -1.08 13.62
C LEU A 5 4.83 -0.50 15.02
N HIS A 6 4.51 -1.36 15.99
CA HIS A 6 4.33 -0.93 17.38
C HIS A 6 5.60 -0.31 17.98
N GLU A 7 6.77 -0.90 17.73
CA GLU A 7 8.06 -0.37 18.20
C GLU A 7 8.37 1.01 17.59
N ILE A 8 8.03 1.23 16.32
CA ILE A 8 8.17 2.53 15.65
C ILE A 8 7.28 3.58 16.33
N LEU A 9 6.01 3.25 16.57
CA LEU A 9 5.06 4.15 17.24
C LEU A 9 5.49 4.49 18.67
N GLU A 10 5.88 3.49 19.45
CA GLU A 10 6.38 3.70 20.82
C GLU A 10 7.62 4.61 20.82
N ARG A 11 8.50 4.45 19.82
CA ARG A 11 9.68 5.31 19.65
C ARG A 11 9.30 6.75 19.28
N CYS A 12 8.27 6.94 18.46
CA CYS A 12 7.70 8.26 18.14
C CYS A 12 7.19 8.95 19.41
N GLU A 13 6.42 8.25 20.24
CA GLU A 13 5.88 8.78 21.49
C GLU A 13 6.98 9.19 22.47
N LYS A 14 7.92 8.27 22.76
CA LYS A 14 9.07 8.54 23.65
C LYS A 14 9.88 9.74 23.19
N THR A 15 10.06 9.87 21.88
CA THR A 15 10.81 10.97 21.29
C THR A 15 10.05 12.29 21.35
N GLY A 16 8.74 12.27 21.05
CA GLY A 16 7.86 13.43 21.13
C GLY A 16 7.78 13.98 22.55
N ALA A 17 7.55 13.10 23.53
CA ALA A 17 7.52 13.45 24.95
C ALA A 17 8.81 14.11 25.44
N ARG A 18 9.96 13.68 24.92
CA ARG A 18 11.27 14.22 25.32
C ARG A 18 11.59 15.58 24.69
N LEU A 19 11.10 15.85 23.47
CA LEU A 19 11.65 16.93 22.66
C LEU A 19 10.66 18.07 22.37
N ALA A 20 9.37 17.91 22.66
CA ALA A 20 8.34 18.97 22.54
C ALA A 20 8.43 19.81 21.23
N TYR A 21 8.73 19.16 20.10
CA TYR A 21 8.96 19.87 18.85
C TYR A 21 7.65 20.43 18.27
N PRO A 22 7.63 21.70 17.83
CA PRO A 22 6.52 22.23 17.03
C PRO A 22 6.54 21.67 15.60
N GLY A 23 5.36 21.43 15.01
CA GLY A 23 5.17 21.16 13.58
C GLY A 23 5.46 19.72 13.11
N GLU A 24 5.89 19.58 11.85
CA GLU A 24 6.12 18.31 11.10
C GLU A 24 7.26 17.42 11.62
N GLY A 25 7.93 17.77 12.73
CA GLY A 25 9.09 17.05 13.24
C GLY A 25 8.79 15.61 13.68
N GLY A 26 7.55 15.32 14.07
CA GLY A 26 7.10 13.96 14.40
C GLY A 26 6.96 13.07 13.17
N GLU A 27 6.40 13.60 12.10
CA GLU A 27 6.15 12.87 10.85
C GLU A 27 7.45 12.49 10.14
N ARG A 28 8.43 13.40 10.05
CA ARG A 28 9.74 13.11 9.44
C ARG A 28 10.46 11.94 10.13
N ARG A 29 10.36 11.83 11.46
CA ARG A 29 10.98 10.73 12.21
C ARG A 29 10.24 9.42 12.00
N PHE A 30 8.91 9.48 12.03
CA PHE A 30 8.07 8.33 11.74
C PHE A 30 8.42 7.75 10.37
N ARG A 31 8.47 8.60 9.34
CA ARG A 31 8.91 8.25 7.98
C ARG A 31 10.30 7.62 7.95
N GLY A 32 11.27 8.21 8.65
CA GLY A 32 12.63 7.66 8.72
C GLY A 32 12.69 6.25 9.31
N TRP A 33 11.92 5.96 10.36
CA TRP A 33 11.86 4.63 10.96
C TRP A 33 11.02 3.64 10.16
N LEU A 34 9.98 4.11 9.45
CA LEU A 34 9.31 3.28 8.45
C LEU A 34 10.29 2.80 7.39
N VAL A 35 11.10 3.69 6.84
CA VAL A 35 12.13 3.33 5.86
C VAL A 35 13.14 2.34 6.43
N SER A 36 13.73 2.63 7.60
CA SER A 36 14.82 1.82 8.12
C SER A 36 14.36 0.48 8.72
N ASP A 37 13.27 0.46 9.46
CA ASP A 37 12.91 -0.66 10.33
C ASP A 37 11.80 -1.52 9.71
N LEU A 38 10.79 -0.90 9.09
CA LEU A 38 9.75 -1.64 8.38
C LEU A 38 10.22 -2.05 6.97
N LEU A 39 10.46 -1.07 6.10
CA LEU A 39 10.66 -1.34 4.67
C LEU A 39 11.97 -2.10 4.40
N ALA A 40 13.10 -1.59 4.86
CA ALA A 40 14.39 -2.21 4.60
C ALA A 40 14.61 -3.49 5.41
N LYS A 41 14.45 -3.43 6.75
CA LYS A 41 14.78 -4.58 7.62
C LYS A 41 13.70 -5.64 7.70
N THR A 42 12.43 -5.25 7.78
CA THR A 42 11.34 -6.21 8.02
C THR A 42 10.76 -6.76 6.72
N LEU A 43 10.54 -5.89 5.72
CA LEU A 43 9.98 -6.26 4.42
C LEU A 43 11.06 -6.54 3.36
N GLY A 44 12.33 -6.28 3.67
CA GLY A 44 13.45 -6.67 2.82
C GLY A 44 13.63 -5.83 1.56
N TRP A 45 13.04 -4.62 1.47
CA TRP A 45 13.26 -3.73 0.34
C TRP A 45 14.73 -3.29 0.28
N HIS A 46 15.33 -3.40 -0.91
CA HIS A 46 16.68 -2.88 -1.14
C HIS A 46 16.67 -1.36 -1.00
N THR A 47 17.62 -0.79 -0.24
CA THR A 47 17.61 0.64 0.10
C THR A 47 17.72 1.55 -1.13
N ASP A 48 18.39 1.10 -2.18
CA ASP A 48 18.52 1.86 -3.44
C ASP A 48 17.18 2.00 -4.18
N ASN A 49 16.19 1.17 -3.83
CA ASN A 49 14.84 1.19 -4.41
C ASN A 49 13.83 1.91 -3.50
N ILE A 50 14.28 2.55 -2.42
CA ILE A 50 13.43 3.33 -1.52
C ILE A 50 13.77 4.81 -1.71
N VAL A 51 12.83 5.57 -2.28
CA VAL A 51 13.01 7.01 -2.54
C VAL A 51 12.14 7.80 -1.58
N VAL A 52 12.73 8.73 -0.84
CA VAL A 52 12.01 9.70 0.00
C VAL A 52 11.94 11.03 -0.72
N GLY A 53 10.76 11.62 -0.86
CA GLY A 53 10.57 12.81 -1.70
C GLY A 53 9.49 13.78 -1.23
N GLU A 54 9.25 14.80 -2.07
CA GLU A 54 8.26 15.84 -1.84
C GLU A 54 6.90 15.52 -2.46
N ARG A 55 6.88 14.88 -3.64
CA ARG A 55 5.61 14.53 -4.31
C ARG A 55 4.86 13.44 -3.55
N PHE A 56 5.60 12.48 -3.02
CA PHE A 56 5.14 11.44 -2.13
C PHE A 56 6.20 11.24 -1.07
N ASP A 57 5.76 10.92 0.14
CA ASP A 57 6.68 10.79 1.25
C ASP A 57 7.67 9.65 1.06
N ILE A 58 7.21 8.52 0.53
CA ILE A 58 8.04 7.36 0.19
C ILE A 58 7.53 6.74 -1.12
N LEU A 59 8.46 6.41 -2.03
CA LEU A 59 8.23 5.58 -3.20
C LEU A 59 9.09 4.32 -3.11
N LEU A 60 8.51 3.19 -3.49
CA LEU A 60 9.22 1.92 -3.63
C LEU A 60 9.27 1.55 -5.11
N GLN A 61 10.47 1.29 -5.61
CA GLN A 61 10.76 1.05 -7.02
C GLN A 61 11.05 -0.42 -7.31
N ASP A 62 10.58 -0.93 -8.45
CA ASP A 62 11.00 -2.24 -8.92
C ASP A 62 12.49 -2.28 -9.31
N GLU A 63 12.99 -3.44 -9.72
CA GLU A 63 14.37 -3.62 -10.17
C GLU A 63 14.75 -2.76 -11.40
N SER A 64 13.76 -2.26 -12.14
CA SER A 64 13.94 -1.38 -13.29
C SER A 64 13.88 0.11 -12.93
N GLY A 65 13.68 0.44 -11.64
CA GLY A 65 13.60 1.81 -11.14
C GLY A 65 12.22 2.45 -11.32
N PHE A 66 11.18 1.70 -11.69
CA PHE A 66 9.83 2.23 -11.81
C PHE A 66 9.11 2.24 -10.46
N PRO A 67 8.46 3.35 -10.05
CA PRO A 67 7.67 3.38 -8.83
C PRO A 67 6.46 2.44 -8.92
N ILE A 68 6.38 1.47 -8.01
CA ILE A 68 5.27 0.50 -7.97
C ILE A 68 4.43 0.61 -6.70
N ILE A 69 5.00 1.17 -5.62
CA ILE A 69 4.29 1.47 -4.38
C ILE A 69 4.60 2.89 -3.94
N THR A 70 3.60 3.60 -3.42
CA THR A 70 3.79 4.87 -2.71
C THR A 70 3.24 4.78 -1.29
N ILE A 71 3.86 5.49 -0.34
CA ILE A 71 3.36 5.64 1.02
C ILE A 71 3.31 7.13 1.35
N GLU A 72 2.14 7.63 1.69
CA GLU A 72 1.93 8.93 2.29
C GLU A 72 1.83 8.78 3.81
N THR A 73 2.61 9.58 4.53
CA THR A 73 2.68 9.57 5.98
C THR A 73 1.99 10.80 6.56
N LYS A 74 1.38 10.61 7.72
CA LYS A 74 0.92 11.69 8.59
C LYS A 74 1.61 11.57 9.93
N MET A 75 1.50 12.64 10.73
CA MET A 75 1.92 12.59 12.12
C MET A 75 1.24 11.39 12.83
N PRO A 76 1.97 10.64 13.68
CA PRO A 76 1.39 9.53 14.42
C PRO A 76 0.08 9.90 15.12
N TYR A 77 -0.94 9.05 14.95
CA TYR A 77 -2.30 9.23 15.50
C TYR A 77 -3.10 10.43 14.96
N HIS A 78 -2.58 11.16 13.96
CA HIS A 78 -3.33 12.22 13.29
C HIS A 78 -4.57 11.66 12.60
N LYS A 79 -5.73 12.27 12.85
CA LYS A 79 -6.95 11.92 12.13
C LYS A 79 -6.98 12.69 10.81
N ALA A 80 -6.67 11.98 9.74
CA ALA A 80 -6.65 12.57 8.41
C ALA A 80 -8.04 13.04 8.00
N THR A 81 -8.08 14.21 7.38
CA THR A 81 -9.31 14.81 6.86
C THR A 81 -9.68 14.22 5.50
N ALA A 82 -10.95 14.36 5.10
CA ALA A 82 -11.37 13.95 3.76
C ALA A 82 -10.61 14.68 2.64
N LYS A 83 -10.22 15.95 2.89
CA LYS A 83 -9.39 16.72 1.96
C LYS A 83 -8.00 16.11 1.80
N GLU A 84 -7.36 15.69 2.88
CA GLU A 84 -6.03 15.08 2.80
C GLU A 84 -6.02 13.77 2.00
N HIS A 85 -7.08 12.96 2.13
CA HIS A 85 -7.26 11.75 1.31
C HIS A 85 -7.46 12.12 -0.16
N ALA A 86 -8.35 13.08 -0.47
CA ALA A 86 -8.59 13.52 -1.84
C ALA A 86 -7.33 14.08 -2.51
N ASP A 87 -6.59 14.93 -1.80
CA ASP A 87 -5.33 15.52 -2.30
C ASP A 87 -4.23 14.43 -2.49
N PHE A 88 -4.25 13.36 -1.71
CA PHE A 88 -3.38 12.20 -1.92
C PHE A 88 -3.77 11.39 -3.15
N GLU A 89 -5.05 11.05 -3.29
CA GLU A 89 -5.56 10.24 -4.40
C GLU A 89 -5.38 10.93 -5.75
N GLU A 90 -5.61 12.25 -5.83
CA GLU A 90 -5.39 13.03 -7.05
C GLU A 90 -3.94 12.91 -7.56
N ARG A 91 -2.97 12.90 -6.63
CA ARG A 91 -1.54 12.81 -6.96
C ARG A 91 -1.13 11.47 -7.53
N LEU A 92 -1.85 10.39 -7.23
CA LEU A 92 -1.53 9.01 -7.65
C LEU A 92 -1.37 8.92 -9.17
N SER A 93 -2.20 9.66 -9.92
CA SER A 93 -2.18 9.78 -11.37
C SER A 93 -0.82 10.19 -11.97
N GLY A 94 0.10 10.67 -11.12
CA GLY A 94 1.48 10.99 -11.47
C GLY A 94 2.35 9.85 -11.97
N TYR A 95 2.04 8.61 -11.61
CA TYR A 95 2.87 7.44 -11.94
C TYR A 95 2.01 6.27 -12.40
N GLY A 96 1.82 6.09 -13.71
CA GLY A 96 1.02 4.99 -14.27
C GLY A 96 1.50 3.57 -13.92
N THR A 97 2.67 3.42 -13.30
CA THR A 97 3.25 2.15 -12.83
C THR A 97 2.87 1.78 -11.39
N LEU A 98 2.19 2.66 -10.66
CA LEU A 98 1.74 2.34 -9.30
C LEU A 98 0.69 1.23 -9.31
N HIS A 99 0.91 0.23 -8.46
CA HIS A 99 -0.04 -0.86 -8.21
C HIS A 99 -0.64 -0.78 -6.80
N THR A 100 0.07 -0.14 -5.87
CA THR A 100 -0.37 0.00 -4.48
C THR A 100 -0.04 1.37 -3.95
N ALA A 101 -0.95 1.95 -3.19
CA ALA A 101 -0.68 3.17 -2.44
C ALA A 101 -1.11 2.98 -0.99
N TYR A 102 -0.28 3.46 -0.06
CA TYR A 102 -0.59 3.46 1.36
C TYR A 102 -0.76 4.89 1.86
N PHE A 103 -1.73 5.09 2.74
CA PHE A 103 -1.91 6.33 3.48
C PHE A 103 -1.97 5.99 4.97
N THR A 104 -1.09 6.60 5.78
CA THR A 104 -0.94 6.14 7.17
C THR A 104 -0.56 7.22 8.17
N ASN A 105 -1.13 7.13 9.37
CA ASN A 105 -0.69 7.83 10.58
C ASN A 105 0.05 6.87 11.54
N GLY A 106 0.52 5.73 11.03
CA GLY A 106 1.15 4.66 11.78
C GLY A 106 0.19 3.74 12.53
N ALA A 107 -0.82 4.26 13.22
CA ALA A 107 -1.80 3.46 13.95
C ALA A 107 -2.88 2.85 13.03
N GLU A 108 -3.20 3.56 11.97
CA GLU A 108 -4.11 3.16 10.91
C GLU A 108 -3.37 3.21 9.57
N TRP A 109 -3.59 2.19 8.75
CA TRP A 109 -3.06 2.12 7.40
C TRP A 109 -4.22 1.87 6.45
N GLU A 110 -4.42 2.78 5.50
CA GLU A 110 -5.24 2.53 4.33
C GLU A 110 -4.34 2.04 3.20
N GLN A 111 -4.77 0.99 2.51
CA GLN A 111 -4.15 0.50 1.28
C GLN A 111 -5.15 0.66 0.14
N LEU A 112 -4.66 1.19 -0.97
CA LEU A 112 -5.36 1.32 -2.23
C LEU A 112 -4.70 0.38 -3.23
N GLU A 113 -5.48 -0.55 -3.80
CA GLU A 113 -5.05 -1.30 -4.97
C GLU A 113 -5.37 -0.48 -6.22
N ILE A 114 -4.35 -0.28 -7.06
CA ILE A 114 -4.42 0.60 -8.23
C ILE A 114 -4.15 -0.24 -9.47
N LEU A 115 -4.99 -0.05 -10.48
CA LEU A 115 -4.72 -0.53 -11.84
C LEU A 115 -4.70 0.67 -12.79
N ALA A 116 -3.94 0.54 -13.87
CA ALA A 116 -3.91 1.53 -14.94
C ALA A 116 -4.39 0.95 -16.28
N PRO A 117 -5.64 0.44 -16.39
CA PRO A 117 -6.13 -0.06 -17.66
C PRO A 117 -6.10 1.05 -18.71
N ALA A 118 -5.47 0.78 -19.85
CA ALA A 118 -5.28 1.76 -20.93
C ALA A 118 -4.57 3.07 -20.51
N GLY A 119 -3.78 3.03 -19.43
CA GLY A 119 -3.01 4.18 -18.95
C GLY A 119 -3.79 5.16 -18.07
N VAL A 120 -5.04 4.85 -17.71
CA VAL A 120 -5.83 5.63 -16.75
C VAL A 120 -5.82 4.90 -15.41
N GLN A 121 -5.33 5.55 -14.36
CA GLN A 121 -5.34 4.96 -13.03
C GLN A 121 -6.75 4.90 -12.44
N GLU A 122 -7.07 3.75 -11.85
CA GLU A 122 -8.31 3.45 -11.18
C GLU A 122 -8.00 2.74 -9.85
N ILE A 123 -8.62 3.22 -8.76
CA ILE A 123 -8.60 2.55 -7.46
C ILE A 123 -9.61 1.40 -7.53
N GLN A 124 -9.11 0.16 -7.45
CA GLN A 124 -9.93 -1.06 -7.54
C GLN A 124 -10.53 -1.44 -6.20
N SER A 125 -9.74 -1.35 -5.14
CA SER A 125 -10.14 -1.77 -3.81
C SER A 125 -9.47 -0.89 -2.75
N ARG A 126 -10.06 -0.93 -1.55
CA ARG A 126 -9.56 -0.24 -0.36
C ARG A 126 -9.63 -1.19 0.81
N SER A 127 -8.54 -1.30 1.55
CA SER A 127 -8.47 -2.05 2.79
C SER A 127 -7.86 -1.18 3.89
N VAL A 128 -8.21 -1.47 5.14
CA VAL A 128 -7.72 -0.72 6.29
C VAL A 128 -7.21 -1.68 7.34
N LEU A 129 -5.96 -1.47 7.76
CA LEU A 129 -5.37 -2.15 8.90
C LEU A 129 -5.34 -1.20 10.11
N ARG A 130 -5.92 -1.64 11.22
CA ARG A 130 -5.87 -0.95 12.52
C ARG A 130 -4.94 -1.72 13.44
N LEU A 131 -3.81 -1.11 13.81
CA LEU A 131 -2.77 -1.81 14.58
C LEU A 131 -3.26 -2.30 15.94
N GLU A 132 -4.18 -1.56 16.57
CA GLU A 132 -4.71 -1.88 17.90
C GLU A 132 -5.45 -3.22 17.97
N SER A 133 -6.02 -3.66 16.85
CA SER A 133 -6.85 -4.87 16.75
C SER A 133 -6.30 -5.92 15.80
N ALA A 134 -5.28 -5.57 15.02
CA ALA A 134 -4.70 -6.47 14.03
C ALA A 134 -3.97 -7.64 14.69
N THR A 135 -4.14 -8.81 14.10
CA THR A 135 -3.30 -9.98 14.33
C THR A 135 -2.00 -9.89 13.51
N PRO A 136 -0.95 -10.63 13.91
CA PRO A 136 0.26 -10.72 13.10
C PRO A 136 -0.01 -11.19 11.66
N GLU A 137 -0.92 -12.15 11.48
CA GLU A 137 -1.29 -12.74 10.20
C GLU A 137 -2.02 -11.74 9.30
N GLU A 138 -2.96 -10.96 9.85
CA GLU A 138 -3.65 -9.89 9.11
C GLU A 138 -2.67 -8.81 8.66
N ALA A 139 -1.73 -8.42 9.52
CA ALA A 139 -0.68 -7.49 9.13
C ALA A 139 0.19 -8.08 8.01
N GLU A 140 0.58 -9.35 8.11
CA GLU A 140 1.35 -10.05 7.06
C GLU A 140 0.63 -10.09 5.72
N ALA A 141 -0.67 -10.40 5.72
CA ALA A 141 -1.48 -10.37 4.51
C ALA A 141 -1.60 -8.95 3.93
N PHE A 142 -1.80 -7.92 4.77
CA PHE A 142 -2.01 -6.53 4.34
C PHE A 142 -0.82 -5.90 3.61
N PHE A 143 0.41 -6.24 4.01
CA PHE A 143 1.64 -5.74 3.35
C PHE A 143 2.26 -6.75 2.39
N ALA A 144 1.67 -7.93 2.23
CA ALA A 144 2.11 -8.86 1.22
C ALA A 144 1.96 -8.17 -0.15
N PRO A 145 3.00 -8.20 -1.01
CA PRO A 145 2.83 -7.71 -2.36
C PRO A 145 1.66 -8.47 -3.00
N PRO A 146 0.74 -7.81 -3.72
CA PRO A 146 -0.19 -8.53 -4.58
C PRO A 146 0.70 -9.38 -5.48
N ASP A 147 0.56 -10.69 -5.39
CA ASP A 147 1.54 -11.57 -6.02
C ASP A 147 1.57 -11.25 -7.52
N ALA A 148 2.76 -10.97 -8.05
CA ALA A 148 2.90 -10.64 -9.46
C ALA A 148 2.31 -11.75 -10.35
N GLN A 149 2.25 -12.98 -9.81
CA GLN A 149 1.61 -14.13 -10.43
C GLN A 149 0.09 -14.11 -10.41
N THR A 150 -0.62 -13.77 -9.32
CA THR A 150 -2.09 -13.66 -9.37
C THR A 150 -2.54 -12.35 -9.98
N ALA A 151 -1.80 -11.25 -9.85
CA ALA A 151 -2.06 -10.05 -10.63
C ALA A 151 -1.95 -10.33 -12.15
N ALA A 152 -0.89 -10.98 -12.61
CA ALA A 152 -0.75 -11.39 -14.01
C ALA A 152 -1.79 -12.44 -14.43
N ALA A 153 -2.15 -13.39 -13.55
CA ALA A 153 -3.17 -14.38 -13.82
C ALA A 153 -4.55 -13.75 -13.95
N ILE A 154 -4.91 -12.81 -13.07
CA ILE A 154 -6.16 -12.04 -13.11
C ILE A 154 -6.23 -11.25 -14.41
N ILE A 155 -5.19 -10.48 -14.75
CA ILE A 155 -5.13 -9.68 -15.98
C ILE A 155 -5.30 -10.56 -17.22
N ASN A 156 -4.64 -11.73 -17.26
CA ASN A 156 -4.75 -12.66 -18.37
C ASN A 156 -6.17 -13.27 -18.46
N LEU A 157 -6.77 -13.64 -17.33
CA LEU A 157 -8.14 -14.18 -17.27
C LEU A 157 -9.19 -13.16 -17.74
N VAL A 158 -9.10 -11.91 -17.29
CA VAL A 158 -9.98 -10.81 -17.71
C VAL A 158 -9.81 -10.52 -19.21
N THR A 159 -8.57 -10.54 -19.71
CA THR A 159 -8.28 -10.37 -21.14
C THR A 159 -8.85 -11.51 -21.99
N GLN A 160 -8.89 -12.74 -21.47
CA GLN A 160 -9.50 -13.88 -22.16
C GLN A 160 -11.03 -13.76 -22.15
N LEU A 161 -11.64 -13.42 -20.99
CA LEU A 161 -13.08 -13.23 -20.87
C LEU A 161 -13.63 -12.17 -21.83
N THR A 162 -12.93 -11.05 -21.99
CA THR A 162 -13.33 -9.97 -22.91
C THR A 162 -13.24 -10.37 -24.39
N LYS A 163 -12.42 -11.37 -24.72
CA LYS A 163 -12.27 -11.90 -26.09
C LYS A 163 -13.18 -13.10 -26.39
N THR A 164 -13.64 -13.79 -25.35
CA THR A 164 -14.50 -14.98 -25.48
C THR A 164 -15.96 -14.56 -25.64
N LYS A 165 -16.67 -15.16 -26.60
CA LYS A 165 -18.13 -15.01 -26.72
C LYS A 165 -18.80 -16.02 -25.78
N ALA A 166 -19.86 -15.57 -25.10
CA ALA A 166 -20.56 -16.28 -24.02
C ALA A 166 -20.75 -17.80 -24.25
N GLY A 167 -20.77 -18.57 -23.16
CA GLY A 167 -20.93 -20.02 -23.16
C GLY A 167 -20.06 -20.70 -22.10
N ALA A 168 -19.94 -22.03 -22.18
CA ALA A 168 -19.25 -22.85 -21.17
C ALA A 168 -17.77 -22.46 -20.92
N GLU A 169 -17.10 -21.87 -21.90
CA GLU A 169 -15.72 -21.38 -21.74
C GLU A 169 -15.66 -20.07 -20.94
N ALA A 170 -16.62 -19.15 -21.15
CA ALA A 170 -16.75 -17.94 -20.35
C ALA A 170 -17.09 -18.27 -18.89
N GLU A 171 -18.05 -19.16 -18.64
CA GLU A 171 -18.41 -19.62 -17.28
C GLU A 171 -17.20 -20.26 -16.56
N ARG A 172 -16.39 -21.03 -17.28
CA ARG A 172 -15.17 -21.65 -16.71
C ARG A 172 -14.12 -20.61 -16.34
N LEU A 173 -13.94 -19.58 -17.18
CA LEU A 173 -13.00 -18.48 -16.92
C LEU A 173 -13.50 -17.59 -15.77
N GLU A 174 -14.79 -17.29 -15.69
CA GLU A 174 -15.42 -16.57 -14.57
C GLU A 174 -15.24 -17.33 -13.24
N LYS A 175 -15.44 -18.65 -13.24
CA LYS A 175 -15.21 -19.48 -12.07
C LYS A 175 -13.76 -19.47 -11.62
N LYS A 176 -12.81 -19.50 -12.55
CA LYS A 176 -11.37 -19.39 -12.24
C LYS A 176 -11.02 -18.02 -11.69
N LEU A 177 -11.58 -16.96 -12.28
CA LEU A 177 -11.38 -15.59 -11.79
C LEU A 177 -11.89 -15.46 -10.36
N SER A 178 -13.12 -15.92 -10.09
CA SER A 178 -13.73 -15.93 -8.75
C SER A 178 -12.94 -16.74 -7.72
N GLN A 179 -12.28 -17.83 -8.13
CA GLN A 179 -11.42 -18.63 -7.24
C GLN A 179 -10.12 -17.91 -6.85
N ILE A 180 -9.59 -17.08 -7.75
CA ILE A 180 -8.37 -16.30 -7.52
C ILE A 180 -8.69 -15.01 -6.76
N THR A 181 -9.78 -14.33 -7.08
CA THR A 181 -10.18 -13.08 -6.43
C THR A 181 -10.99 -13.27 -5.15
N GLY A 182 -11.62 -14.43 -4.96
CA GLY A 182 -12.47 -14.73 -3.80
C GLY A 182 -11.75 -14.57 -2.46
N PRO A 183 -10.55 -15.15 -2.27
CA PRO A 183 -9.77 -14.97 -1.05
C PRO A 183 -9.32 -13.52 -0.81
N LEU A 184 -9.08 -12.75 -1.88
CA LEU A 184 -8.68 -11.34 -1.82
C LEU A 184 -9.84 -10.40 -1.41
N LEU A 185 -11.09 -10.83 -1.60
CA LEU A 185 -12.30 -10.06 -1.25
C LEU A 185 -12.87 -10.39 0.14
N THR A 186 -12.33 -11.42 0.81
CA THR A 186 -12.78 -11.89 2.13
C THR A 186 -11.76 -11.70 3.25
N ALA A 187 -10.64 -11.06 2.95
CA ALA A 187 -9.59 -10.70 3.91
C ALA A 187 -9.71 -9.24 4.33
#